data_AF-A0A1G7XGR8-F1
#
_entry.id   AF-A0A1G7XGR8-F1
#
_cell.length_a   1.000
_cell.length_b   1.000
_cell.length_c   1.000
_cell.angle_alpha   90.00
_cell.angle_beta   90.00
_cell.angle_gamma   90.00
#
_symmetry.space_group_name_H-M   'P 1'
#
loop_
_entity.id
_entity.type
_entity.pdbx_description
1 polymer ?
#
loop_
_entity_poly.entity_id
_entity_poly.type
_entity_poly.pdbx_seq_one_letter_code
_entity_poly.pdbx_strand_id
1 'polypeptide(L)'
;MFKLKSLKLRKNSRYNYTPRYYKGKDTGNPYNFDSKFAKYKDTPNSVDFGSHWAEARENSRTRSNRGVNRTIIIIALILTFIFLWIIDFDLSIFSSK
;
A
#
# COMPACT_ATOMS: atom_id res chain seq x y z
N MET A 1 12.34 22.05 3.99
CA MET A 1 11.37 21.79 2.91
C MET A 1 9.96 22.05 3.45
N PHE A 2 9.37 23.20 3.15
CA PHE A 2 8.08 23.61 3.72
C PHE A 2 6.96 22.75 3.12
N LYS A 3 6.36 21.89 3.96
CA LYS A 3 5.21 21.07 3.57
C LYS A 3 3.96 21.94 3.69
N LEU A 4 3.53 22.53 2.59
CA LEU A 4 2.26 23.26 2.52
C LEU A 4 1.15 22.33 3.03
N LYS A 5 0.46 22.73 4.11
CA LYS A 5 -0.74 22.02 4.55
C LYS A 5 -1.76 22.13 3.42
N SER A 6 -2.02 21.00 2.76
CA SER A 6 -3.05 20.90 1.73
C SER A 6 -4.37 21.42 2.30
N LEU A 7 -5.03 22.33 1.57
CA LEU A 7 -6.35 22.92 1.88
C LEU A 7 -7.50 21.89 1.84
N LYS A 8 -7.21 20.62 2.09
CA LYS A 8 -8.16 19.54 1.94
C LYS A 8 -9.08 19.52 3.15
N LEU A 9 -10.37 19.75 2.91
CA LEU A 9 -11.39 19.59 3.95
C LEU A 9 -11.39 18.16 4.48
N ARG A 10 -11.71 18.03 5.77
CA ARG A 10 -11.88 16.72 6.41
C ARG A 10 -13.03 15.99 5.73
N LYS A 11 -12.85 14.70 5.44
CA LYS A 11 -13.92 13.87 4.91
C LYS A 11 -14.95 13.58 6.02
N ASN A 12 -16.21 13.41 5.62
CA ASN A 12 -17.27 13.00 6.54
C ASN A 12 -17.00 11.57 7.06
N SER A 13 -17.34 11.32 8.33
CA SER A 13 -17.26 9.98 8.91
C SER A 13 -18.48 9.18 8.45
N ARG A 14 -18.27 7.97 7.93
CA ARG A 14 -19.36 7.04 7.63
C ARG A 14 -19.71 6.24 8.88
N TYR A 15 -20.99 6.10 9.18
CA TYR A 15 -21.46 5.25 10.26
C TYR A 15 -21.79 3.85 9.71
N ASN A 16 -21.25 2.82 10.36
CA ASN A 16 -21.48 1.42 10.00
C ASN A 16 -22.66 0.89 10.83
N TYR A 17 -23.82 0.70 10.20
CA TYR A 17 -25.02 0.16 10.85
C TYR A 17 -25.05 -1.36 10.84
N THR A 18 -25.51 -1.96 11.94
CA THR A 18 -25.74 -3.41 12.05
C THR A 18 -27.24 -3.66 12.20
N PRO A 19 -27.89 -4.42 11.30
CA PRO A 19 -29.32 -4.70 11.39
C PRO A 19 -29.68 -5.43 12.68
N ARG A 20 -30.91 -5.20 13.18
CA ARG A 20 -31.40 -5.74 14.47
C ARG A 20 -31.28 -7.27 14.59
N TYR A 21 -31.56 -8.00 13.51
CA TYR A 21 -31.54 -9.47 13.47
C TYR A 21 -30.24 -10.04 12.91
N TYR A 22 -29.27 -9.18 12.63
CA TYR A 22 -27.97 -9.61 12.13
C TYR A 22 -27.05 -9.91 13.31
N LYS A 23 -26.33 -11.04 13.24
CA LYS A 23 -25.29 -11.32 14.23
C LYS A 23 -24.28 -10.17 14.18
N GLY A 24 -24.03 -9.55 15.32
CA GLY A 24 -23.24 -8.32 15.42
C GLY A 24 -21.87 -8.41 14.74
N LYS A 25 -21.19 -7.26 14.65
CA LYS A 25 -19.79 -7.23 14.20
C LYS A 25 -18.95 -8.18 15.06
N ASP A 26 -18.19 -9.05 14.41
CA ASP A 26 -17.28 -9.94 15.12
C ASP A 26 -16.17 -9.09 15.77
N THR A 27 -16.05 -9.13 17.09
CA THR A 27 -15.16 -8.23 17.84
C THR A 27 -13.67 -8.55 17.70
N GLY A 28 -13.29 -9.42 16.77
CA GLY A 28 -11.93 -9.85 16.54
C GLY A 28 -11.30 -10.47 17.79
N ASN A 29 -9.97 -10.38 17.89
CA ASN A 29 -9.20 -10.96 18.97
C ASN A 29 -9.62 -10.39 20.35
N PRO A 30 -10.10 -11.24 21.30
CA PRO A 30 -10.51 -10.80 22.64
C PRO A 30 -9.36 -10.22 23.47
N TYR A 31 -8.12 -10.57 23.15
CA TYR A 31 -6.91 -10.12 23.86
C TYR A 31 -6.30 -8.83 23.31
N ASN A 32 -6.91 -8.22 22.29
CA ASN A 32 -6.39 -6.95 21.76
C ASN A 32 -6.69 -5.81 22.76
N PHE A 33 -5.68 -4.99 23.10
CA PHE A 33 -5.73 -3.97 24.16
C PHE A 33 -6.56 -2.71 23.83
N ASP A 34 -7.13 -2.62 22.63
CA ASP A 34 -7.86 -1.43 22.20
C ASP A 34 -9.24 -1.27 22.85
N SER A 35 -9.75 -0.02 22.94
CA SER A 35 -11.03 0.28 23.56
C SER A 35 -12.20 -0.36 22.79
N LYS A 36 -13.26 -0.78 23.50
CA LYS A 36 -14.44 -1.40 22.88
C LYS A 36 -15.04 -0.47 21.81
N PHE A 37 -15.16 0.82 22.10
CA PHE A 37 -15.71 1.80 21.16
C PHE A 37 -14.86 1.99 19.90
N ALA A 38 -13.53 2.03 20.04
CA ALA A 38 -12.63 2.14 18.88
C ALA A 38 -12.76 0.92 17.96
N LYS A 39 -12.74 -0.29 18.52
CA LYS A 39 -12.94 -1.54 17.76
C LYS A 39 -14.25 -1.54 16.98
N TYR A 40 -15.37 -1.25 17.63
CA TYR A 40 -16.68 -1.25 16.96
C TYR A 40 -16.83 -0.17 15.89
N LYS A 41 -16.09 0.95 15.98
CA LYS A 41 -16.08 1.99 14.96
C LYS A 41 -15.43 1.50 13.68
N ASP A 42 -14.26 0.85 13.81
CA ASP A 42 -13.43 0.50 12.67
C ASP A 42 -13.77 -0.86 12.05
N THR A 43 -14.37 -1.78 12.80
CA THR A 43 -14.79 -3.08 12.26
C THR A 43 -16.02 -2.92 11.35
N PRO A 44 -15.94 -3.32 10.06
CA PRO A 44 -17.10 -3.37 9.18
C PRO A 44 -18.01 -4.56 9.50
N ASN A 45 -19.27 -4.49 9.06
CA ASN A 45 -20.15 -5.66 9.10
C ASN A 45 -19.74 -6.64 7.99
N SER A 46 -19.92 -7.95 8.16
CA SER A 46 -19.56 -8.91 7.09
C SER A 46 -20.40 -8.74 5.82
N VAL A 47 -21.61 -8.14 5.92
CA VAL A 47 -22.45 -7.78 4.76
C VAL A 47 -21.99 -6.49 4.07
N ASP A 48 -21.16 -5.65 4.71
CA ASP A 48 -20.70 -4.39 4.10
C ASP A 48 -19.53 -4.65 3.13
N PHE A 49 -19.84 -5.29 1.99
CA PHE A 49 -18.86 -5.57 0.95
C PHE A 49 -18.09 -4.32 0.51
N GLY A 50 -18.74 -3.15 0.44
CA GLY A 50 -18.11 -1.90 0.03
C GLY A 50 -16.91 -1.53 0.91
N SER A 51 -17.06 -1.66 2.23
CA SER A 51 -15.97 -1.47 3.18
C SER A 51 -14.87 -2.52 3.05
N HIS A 52 -15.23 -3.81 2.87
CA HIS A 52 -14.26 -4.89 2.64
C HIS A 52 -13.44 -4.66 1.38
N TRP A 53 -14.06 -4.23 0.28
CA TRP A 53 -13.35 -3.88 -0.95
C TRP A 53 -12.44 -2.67 -0.76
N ALA A 54 -12.86 -1.68 0.03
CA ALA A 54 -12.04 -0.51 0.35
C ALA A 54 -10.81 -0.89 1.19
N GLU A 55 -11.00 -1.71 2.21
CA GLU A 55 -9.94 -2.23 3.07
C GLU A 55 -8.99 -3.14 2.28
N ALA A 56 -9.51 -4.10 1.50
CA ALA A 56 -8.71 -4.96 0.64
C ALA A 56 -7.90 -4.15 -0.38
N ARG A 57 -8.48 -3.06 -0.93
CA ARG A 57 -7.78 -2.14 -1.81
C ARG A 57 -6.69 -1.35 -1.09
N GLU A 58 -6.90 -0.97 0.16
CA GLU A 58 -5.87 -0.29 0.96
C GLU A 58 -4.74 -1.26 1.32
N ASN A 59 -5.07 -2.47 1.76
CA ASN A 59 -4.10 -3.53 2.07
C ASN A 59 -3.32 -3.98 0.82
N SER A 60 -3.95 -3.99 -0.36
CA SER A 60 -3.27 -4.30 -1.62
C SER A 60 -2.41 -3.16 -2.15
N ARG A 61 -2.54 -1.93 -1.63
CA ARG A 61 -1.61 -0.84 -1.94
C ARG A 61 -0.27 -1.14 -1.29
N THR A 62 0.61 -1.82 -2.02
CA THR A 62 2.03 -2.04 -1.66
C THR A 62 2.89 -0.77 -1.77
N ARG A 63 2.29 0.43 -1.58
CA ARG A 63 3.00 1.71 -1.76
C ARG A 63 4.12 1.93 -0.75
N SER A 64 4.15 1.20 0.38
CA SER A 64 5.28 1.25 1.31
C SER A 64 6.55 0.61 0.77
N ASN A 65 6.45 -0.23 -0.28
CA ASN A 65 7.59 -0.88 -0.91
C ASN A 65 7.91 -0.32 -2.30
N ARG A 66 7.58 0.97 -2.54
CA ARG A 66 8.06 1.73 -3.70
C ARG A 66 9.53 2.14 -3.51
N GLY A 67 10.34 1.27 -2.92
CA GLY A 67 11.79 1.37 -2.95
C GLY A 67 12.28 0.67 -4.20
N VAL A 68 13.18 1.29 -4.96
CA VAL A 68 13.85 0.57 -6.03
C VAL A 68 14.71 -0.51 -5.39
N ASN A 69 14.44 -1.78 -5.68
CA ASN A 69 15.23 -2.88 -5.13
C ASN A 69 16.64 -2.82 -5.73
N ARG A 70 17.64 -2.49 -4.89
CA ARG A 70 19.05 -2.37 -5.32
C ARG A 70 19.54 -3.66 -5.98
N THR A 71 19.11 -4.82 -5.51
CA THR A 71 19.48 -6.12 -6.10
C THR A 71 19.01 -6.24 -7.54
N ILE A 72 17.78 -5.79 -7.86
CA ILE A 72 17.26 -5.81 -9.24
C ILE A 72 18.06 -4.88 -10.14
N ILE A 73 18.44 -3.69 -9.65
CA ILE A 73 19.29 -2.77 -10.41
C ILE A 73 20.65 -3.39 -10.69
N ILE A 74 21.28 -4.00 -9.67
CA ILE A 74 22.60 -4.64 -9.80
C ILE A 74 22.53 -5.79 -10.82
N ILE A 75 21.52 -6.65 -10.72
CA ILE A 75 21.31 -7.75 -11.67
C ILE A 75 21.13 -7.20 -13.09
N ALA A 76 20.29 -6.18 -13.27
CA ALA A 76 20.06 -5.57 -14.58
C ALA A 76 21.35 -5.00 -15.17
N LEU A 77 22.15 -4.26 -14.38
CA LEU A 77 23.44 -3.74 -14.82
C LEU A 77 24.42 -4.84 -15.23
N ILE A 78 24.57 -5.90 -14.42
CA ILE A 78 25.45 -7.03 -14.73
C ILE A 78 25.03 -7.70 -16.05
N LEU A 79 23.74 -7.97 -16.22
CA LEU A 79 23.22 -8.58 -17.45
C LEU A 79 23.46 -7.67 -18.67
N THR A 80 23.26 -6.37 -18.53
CA THR A 80 23.58 -5.41 -19.60
C THR A 80 25.07 -5.42 -19.93
N PHE A 81 25.97 -5.40 -18.94
CA PHE A 81 27.42 -5.46 -19.19
C PHE A 81 27.85 -6.76 -19.88
N ILE A 82 27.32 -7.91 -19.47
CA ILE A 82 27.59 -9.20 -20.12
C ILE A 82 27.13 -9.17 -21.58
N PHE A 83 25.92 -8.66 -21.83
CA PHE A 83 25.41 -8.52 -23.19
C PHE A 83 26.30 -7.63 -24.06
N LEU A 84 26.72 -6.47 -23.56
CA LEU A 84 27.60 -5.55 -24.27
C LEU A 84 28.97 -6.17 -24.57
N TRP A 85 29.49 -7.00 -23.66
CA TRP A 85 30.75 -7.72 -23.86
C TRP A 85 30.65 -8.78 -24.97
N ILE A 86 29.53 -9.51 -25.06
CA ILE A 86 29.34 -10.56 -26.10
C ILE A 86 29.36 -9.97 -27.52
N ILE A 87 28.80 -8.77 -27.70
CA ILE A 87 28.70 -8.12 -29.01
C ILE A 87 29.89 -7.19 -29.32
N ASP A 88 30.90 -7.15 -28.44
CA ASP A 88 32.06 -6.25 -28.51
C ASP A 88 31.64 -4.77 -28.69
N PHE A 89 30.64 -4.33 -27.91
CA PHE A 89 30.07 -2.99 -28.05
C PHE A 89 31.03 -1.91 -27.53
N ASP A 90 31.37 -0.96 -28.39
CA ASP A 90 32.22 0.16 -28.04
C ASP A 90 31.49 1.19 -27.16
N LEU A 91 31.86 1.23 -25.87
CA LEU A 91 31.33 2.19 -24.90
C LEU A 91 31.88 3.62 -25.09
N SER A 92 32.96 3.78 -25.86
CA SER A 92 33.60 5.09 -26.10
C SER A 92 32.71 6.04 -26.91
N ILE A 93 31.69 5.52 -27.60
CA ILE A 93 30.67 6.30 -28.32
C ILE A 93 29.94 7.32 -27.43
N PHE A 94 29.89 7.07 -26.12
CA PHE A 94 29.25 7.97 -25.16
C PHE A 94 30.21 8.99 -24.54
N SER A 95 31.50 8.92 -24.85
CA SER A 95 32.48 9.92 -24.41
C SER A 95 32.43 11.11 -25.36
N SER A 96 31.76 12.19 -24.95
CA SER A 96 31.93 13.48 -25.62
C SER A 96 33.32 14.03 -25.33
N LYS A 97 33.92 14.71 -26.31
CA LYS A 97 35.27 15.28 -26.23
C LYS A 97 35.32 16.53 -25.36
#